data_AF-A0A327VV73-F1
#
_entry.id   AF-A0A327VV73-F1
#
_cell.length_a   1.000
_cell.length_b   1.000
_cell.length_c   1.000
_cell.angle_alpha   90.00
_cell.angle_beta   90.00
_cell.angle_gamma   90.00
#
_symmetry.space_group_name_H-M   'P 1'
#
loop_
_entity.id
_entity.type
_entity.pdbx_description
1 polymer ?
#
loop_
_entity_poly.entity_id
_entity_poly.type
_entity_poly.pdbx_seq_one_letter_code
_entity_poly.pdbx_strand_id
1 'polypeptide(L)'
;MRRTAARMTDVLWLGGPPGVGKSTVAERLARRYGLRRYHADTRTWAHRDRALAARVPAALRFERLSPAERWAAPVDELYAMALHHERGPMVADDVRSLPPTPLTIAEGTVITPRLADALPGRAALWLLPTPELLEERLAERELAPGPLALYRRLAEVVEDEVRASGAPFLRIDGGTDTVRAVEERWAPHLAAGPHAAGREERRALLREANAAVVAQYDGFFARPWAPDGRDTAEADFSCACGDTTCTDRVRRRIAAFDPEEAGWEATADGQRRGHRQEKRT
;
A
#
# COMPACT_ATOMS: atom_id res chain seq x y z
N MET A 1 20.61 7.77 -36.33
CA MET A 1 19.83 8.34 -35.21
C MET A 1 19.19 7.20 -34.44
N ARG A 2 19.71 6.89 -33.24
CA ARG A 2 19.10 5.90 -32.34
C ARG A 2 17.82 6.52 -31.78
N ARG A 3 16.66 5.87 -31.97
CA ARG A 3 15.44 6.20 -31.22
C ARG A 3 15.78 6.06 -29.74
N THR A 4 15.80 7.17 -29.00
CA THR A 4 15.81 7.14 -27.55
C THR A 4 14.52 6.42 -27.15
N ALA A 5 14.61 5.14 -26.80
CA ALA A 5 13.51 4.42 -26.21
C ALA A 5 13.07 5.26 -25.00
N ALA A 6 11.82 5.70 -24.97
CA ALA A 6 11.22 6.26 -23.77
C ALA A 6 11.60 5.32 -22.63
N ARG A 7 12.32 5.82 -21.62
CA ARG A 7 12.80 4.98 -20.51
C ARG A 7 11.59 4.22 -19.99
N MET A 8 11.61 2.89 -20.11
CA MET A 8 10.60 2.04 -19.48
C MET A 8 10.55 2.46 -18.02
N THR A 9 9.36 2.75 -17.49
CA THR A 9 9.22 2.98 -16.06
C THR A 9 9.64 1.69 -15.36
N ASP A 10 10.66 1.78 -14.51
CA ASP A 10 11.11 0.68 -13.67
C ASP A 10 10.08 0.48 -12.54
N VAL A 11 8.94 -0.11 -12.91
CA VAL A 11 7.80 -0.37 -12.01
C VAL A 11 7.29 -1.80 -12.16
N LEU A 12 7.00 -2.45 -11.03
CA LEU A 12 6.24 -3.71 -10.91
C LEU A 12 4.86 -3.39 -10.32
N TRP A 13 3.79 -3.69 -11.04
CA TRP A 13 2.42 -3.44 -10.60
C TRP A 13 1.83 -4.67 -9.90
N LEU A 14 1.41 -4.53 -8.64
CA LEU A 14 0.76 -5.58 -7.86
C LEU A 14 -0.68 -5.20 -7.51
N GLY A 15 -1.65 -5.79 -8.22
CA GLY A 15 -3.06 -5.60 -7.96
C GLY A 15 -3.71 -6.76 -7.19
N GLY A 16 -4.99 -6.60 -6.86
CA GLY A 16 -5.78 -7.63 -6.17
C GLY A 16 -6.67 -7.06 -5.06
N PRO A 17 -7.62 -7.84 -4.56
CA PRO A 17 -8.63 -7.34 -3.64
C PRO A 17 -8.08 -7.09 -2.23
N PRO A 18 -8.84 -6.41 -1.35
CA PRO A 18 -8.46 -6.25 0.05
C PRO A 18 -8.22 -7.63 0.72
N GLY A 19 -7.26 -7.70 1.63
CA GLY A 19 -6.98 -8.93 2.39
C GLY A 19 -6.20 -10.04 1.66
N VAL A 20 -5.93 -9.94 0.35
CA VAL A 20 -5.20 -10.99 -0.38
C VAL A 20 -3.68 -11.07 -0.06
N GLY A 21 -3.12 -10.10 0.67
CA GLY A 21 -1.72 -10.13 1.12
C GLY A 21 -0.72 -9.35 0.25
N LYS A 22 -1.20 -8.46 -0.63
CA LYS A 22 -0.35 -7.63 -1.52
C LYS A 22 0.72 -6.86 -0.76
N SER A 23 0.34 -6.14 0.29
CA SER A 23 1.28 -5.31 1.06
C SER A 23 2.39 -6.14 1.72
N THR A 24 2.09 -7.38 2.13
CA THR A 24 3.09 -8.33 2.63
C THR A 24 4.08 -8.72 1.54
N VAL A 25 3.59 -9.13 0.37
CA VAL A 25 4.46 -9.45 -0.79
C VAL A 25 5.34 -8.27 -1.15
N ALA A 26 4.73 -7.09 -1.32
CA ALA A 26 5.44 -5.89 -1.73
C ALA A 26 6.49 -5.48 -0.70
N GLU A 27 6.20 -5.58 0.60
CA GLU A 27 7.18 -5.31 1.65
C GLU A 27 8.37 -6.28 1.58
N ARG A 28 8.11 -7.58 1.45
CA ARG A 28 9.16 -8.61 1.46
C ARG A 28 10.07 -8.47 0.25
N LEU A 29 9.51 -8.26 -0.93
CA LEU A 29 10.28 -8.05 -2.14
C LEU A 29 11.06 -6.72 -2.10
N ALA A 30 10.42 -5.64 -1.64
CA ALA A 30 11.10 -4.35 -1.51
C ALA A 30 12.31 -4.43 -0.57
N ARG A 31 12.19 -5.13 0.55
CA ARG A 31 13.30 -5.35 1.49
C ARG A 31 14.41 -6.21 0.90
N ARG A 32 14.06 -7.36 0.34
CA ARG A 32 15.02 -8.34 -0.18
C ARG A 32 15.82 -7.77 -1.34
N TYR A 33 15.15 -7.12 -2.29
CA TYR A 33 15.77 -6.61 -3.51
C TYR A 33 16.16 -5.14 -3.44
N GLY A 34 15.77 -4.40 -2.39
CA GLY A 34 16.11 -2.98 -2.27
C GLY A 34 15.31 -2.13 -3.25
N LEU A 35 14.00 -2.41 -3.33
CA LEU A 35 13.05 -1.71 -4.19
C LEU A 35 12.40 -0.55 -3.43
N ARG A 36 11.95 0.46 -4.15
CA ARG A 36 11.00 1.43 -3.59
C ARG A 36 9.62 0.80 -3.49
N ARG A 37 8.94 0.96 -2.37
CA ARG A 37 7.55 0.51 -2.20
C ARG A 37 6.61 1.70 -2.34
N TYR A 38 5.72 1.65 -3.32
CA TYR A 38 4.57 2.52 -3.40
C TYR A 38 3.32 1.75 -2.94
N HIS A 39 2.68 2.20 -1.86
CA HIS A 39 1.48 1.58 -1.30
C HIS A 39 0.29 2.52 -1.44
N ALA A 40 -0.67 2.18 -2.30
CA ALA A 40 -1.78 3.08 -2.64
C ALA A 40 -2.66 3.46 -1.43
N ASP A 41 -2.79 2.60 -0.41
CA ASP A 41 -3.61 2.90 0.76
C ASP A 41 -2.98 3.95 1.67
N THR A 42 -1.65 4.16 1.60
CA THR A 42 -0.95 5.29 2.23
C THR A 42 -1.14 6.63 1.51
N ARG A 43 -1.93 6.64 0.44
CA ARG A 43 -2.27 7.83 -0.35
C ARG A 43 -3.77 8.09 -0.35
N THR A 44 -4.55 7.36 0.44
CA THR A 44 -6.02 7.42 0.42
C THR A 44 -6.54 8.83 0.61
N TRP A 45 -6.02 9.57 1.59
CA TRP A 45 -6.48 10.93 1.88
C TRP A 45 -5.99 11.96 0.88
N ALA A 46 -4.73 11.88 0.46
CA ALA A 46 -4.19 12.73 -0.61
C ALA A 46 -4.98 12.55 -1.93
N HIS A 47 -5.29 11.31 -2.29
CA HIS A 47 -6.14 11.01 -3.44
C HIS A 47 -7.58 11.52 -3.25
N ARG A 48 -8.12 11.44 -2.03
CA ARG A 48 -9.45 11.99 -1.74
C ARG A 48 -9.47 13.52 -1.87
N ASP A 49 -8.43 14.22 -1.43
CA ASP A 49 -8.31 15.67 -1.60
C ASP A 49 -8.25 16.06 -3.08
N ARG A 50 -7.49 15.31 -3.89
CA ARG A 50 -7.48 15.48 -5.35
C ARG A 50 -8.87 15.23 -5.96
N ALA A 51 -9.59 14.20 -5.50
CA ALA A 51 -10.95 13.91 -5.97
C ALA A 51 -11.95 15.00 -5.57
N LEU A 52 -11.82 15.59 -4.38
CA LEU A 52 -12.62 16.72 -3.91
C LEU A 52 -12.34 17.98 -4.73
N ALA A 53 -11.07 18.29 -4.99
CA ALA A 53 -10.66 19.40 -5.86
C ALA A 53 -11.22 19.23 -7.28
N ALA A 54 -11.24 17.99 -7.79
CA ALA A 54 -11.85 17.63 -9.06
C ALA A 54 -13.39 17.51 -9.01
N ARG A 55 -14.03 17.83 -7.88
CA ARG A 55 -15.50 17.79 -7.68
C ARG A 55 -16.11 16.41 -7.96
N VAL A 56 -15.38 15.31 -7.73
CA VAL A 56 -15.91 13.95 -7.91
C VAL A 56 -17.13 13.74 -6.99
N PRO A 57 -18.32 13.42 -7.52
CA PRO A 57 -19.55 13.37 -6.72
C PRO A 57 -19.48 12.43 -5.52
N ALA A 58 -18.86 11.25 -5.69
CA ALA A 58 -18.70 10.28 -4.61
C ALA A 58 -17.76 10.77 -3.49
N ALA A 59 -16.70 11.52 -3.83
CA ALA A 59 -15.82 12.14 -2.84
C ALA A 59 -16.57 13.21 -2.02
N LEU A 60 -17.32 14.08 -2.70
CA LEU A 60 -18.16 15.10 -2.06
C LEU A 60 -19.27 14.48 -1.19
N ARG A 61 -19.83 13.34 -1.60
CA ARG A 61 -20.80 12.59 -0.79
C ARG A 61 -20.15 12.07 0.48
N PHE A 62 -18.99 11.42 0.37
CA PHE A 62 -18.28 10.85 1.52
C PHE A 62 -17.99 11.90 2.60
N GLU A 63 -17.55 13.10 2.23
CA GLU A 63 -17.23 14.17 3.20
C GLU A 63 -18.46 14.82 3.84
N ARG A 64 -19.65 14.69 3.23
CA ARG A 64 -20.91 15.20 3.81
C ARG A 64 -21.51 14.26 4.86
N LEU A 65 -21.23 12.96 4.76
CA LEU A 65 -21.76 11.97 5.68
C LEU A 65 -20.89 11.87 6.93
N SER A 66 -21.53 11.74 8.09
CA SER A 66 -20.83 11.30 9.29
C SER A 66 -20.26 9.89 9.10
N PRO A 67 -19.25 9.48 9.89
CA PRO A 67 -18.72 8.12 9.82
C PRO A 67 -19.78 7.02 9.99
N ALA A 68 -20.77 7.23 10.86
CA ALA A 68 -21.85 6.27 11.09
C ALA A 68 -22.77 6.14 9.87
N GLU A 69 -23.25 7.27 9.33
CA GLU A 69 -24.10 7.28 8.13
C GLU A 69 -23.38 6.70 6.92
N ARG A 70 -22.10 7.01 6.76
CA ARG A 70 -21.25 6.48 5.69
C ARG A 70 -21.20 4.96 5.72
N TRP A 71 -20.89 4.37 6.86
CA TRP A 71 -20.78 2.90 6.97
C TRP A 71 -22.13 2.17 6.98
N ALA A 72 -23.23 2.89 7.17
CA ALA A 72 -24.59 2.38 7.00
C ALA A 72 -25.13 2.52 5.57
N ALA A 73 -24.40 3.18 4.67
CA ALA A 73 -24.83 3.37 3.29
C ALA A 73 -24.90 2.04 2.52
N PRO A 74 -25.75 1.93 1.47
CA PRO A 74 -25.79 0.77 0.60
C PRO A 74 -24.41 0.43 -0.01
N VAL A 75 -24.16 -0.84 -0.30
CA VAL A 75 -22.85 -1.32 -0.76
C VAL A 75 -22.36 -0.65 -2.05
N ASP A 76 -23.27 -0.36 -2.99
CA ASP A 76 -22.91 0.34 -4.23
C ASP A 76 -22.47 1.79 -3.98
N GLU A 77 -23.06 2.45 -2.99
CA GLU A 77 -22.63 3.77 -2.57
C GLU A 77 -21.29 3.72 -1.84
N LEU A 78 -21.08 2.74 -0.96
CA LEU A 78 -19.78 2.50 -0.32
C LEU A 78 -18.70 2.29 -1.36
N TYR A 79 -18.99 1.47 -2.38
CA TYR A 79 -18.08 1.19 -3.49
C TYR A 79 -17.74 2.46 -4.27
N ALA A 80 -18.74 3.25 -4.67
CA ALA A 80 -18.51 4.53 -5.34
C ALA A 80 -17.66 5.47 -4.48
N MET A 81 -17.95 5.55 -3.17
CA MET A 81 -17.21 6.40 -2.22
C MET A 81 -15.80 5.89 -1.87
N ALA A 82 -15.48 4.63 -2.19
CA ALA A 82 -14.13 4.07 -2.07
C ALA A 82 -13.19 4.58 -3.17
N LEU A 83 -13.75 5.20 -4.23
CA LEU A 83 -13.03 5.81 -5.35
C LEU A 83 -12.09 4.82 -6.05
N HIS A 84 -12.54 3.58 -6.22
CA HIS A 84 -11.69 2.49 -6.71
C HIS A 84 -11.05 2.79 -8.07
N HIS A 85 -11.85 3.26 -9.04
CA HIS A 85 -11.35 3.62 -10.36
C HIS A 85 -10.77 5.03 -10.42
N GLU A 86 -11.31 5.96 -9.65
CA GLU A 86 -10.88 7.37 -9.65
C GLU A 86 -9.47 7.54 -9.06
N ARG A 87 -9.09 6.68 -8.11
CA ARG A 87 -7.73 6.68 -7.52
C ARG A 87 -6.67 6.08 -8.44
N GLY A 88 -7.05 5.25 -9.42
CA GLY A 88 -6.11 4.62 -10.35
C GLY A 88 -5.22 5.63 -11.11
N PRO A 89 -5.79 6.61 -11.84
CA PRO A 89 -5.02 7.66 -12.50
C PRO A 89 -4.15 8.47 -11.53
N MET A 90 -4.58 8.63 -10.27
CA MET A 90 -3.79 9.33 -9.26
C MET A 90 -2.55 8.54 -8.85
N VAL A 91 -2.68 7.21 -8.70
CA VAL A 91 -1.54 6.31 -8.54
C VAL A 91 -0.58 6.41 -9.72
N ALA A 92 -1.09 6.53 -10.95
CA ALA A 92 -0.25 6.71 -12.14
C ALA A 92 0.58 7.99 -12.09
N ASP A 93 -0.04 9.11 -11.67
CA ASP A 93 0.65 10.39 -11.52
C ASP A 93 1.73 10.29 -10.44
N ASP A 94 1.37 9.75 -9.27
CA ASP A 94 2.28 9.61 -8.15
C ASP A 94 3.50 8.76 -8.53
N VAL A 95 3.28 7.59 -9.13
CA VAL A 95 4.37 6.68 -9.55
C VAL A 95 5.25 7.31 -10.63
N ARG A 96 4.69 8.06 -11.59
CA ARG A 96 5.48 8.79 -12.60
C ARG A 96 6.34 9.90 -12.00
N SER A 97 5.95 10.45 -10.85
CA SER A 97 6.73 11.48 -10.14
C SER A 97 7.88 10.91 -9.30
N LEU A 98 7.92 9.59 -9.09
CA LEU A 98 8.98 8.95 -8.31
C LEU A 98 10.32 8.96 -9.06
N PRO A 99 11.45 8.98 -8.33
CA PRO A 99 12.75 8.81 -8.95
C PRO A 99 12.82 7.49 -9.73
N PRO A 100 13.44 7.48 -10.93
CA PRO A 100 13.46 6.31 -11.82
C PRO A 100 14.24 5.12 -11.24
N THR A 101 15.07 5.34 -10.22
CA THR A 101 15.82 4.30 -9.52
C THR A 101 15.70 4.44 -8.00
N PRO A 102 15.72 3.32 -7.24
CA PRO A 102 15.65 1.95 -7.73
C PRO A 102 14.27 1.60 -8.31
N LEU A 103 14.14 0.36 -8.78
CA LEU A 103 12.88 -0.25 -9.23
C LEU A 103 11.81 -0.05 -8.16
N THR A 104 10.61 0.33 -8.59
CA THR A 104 9.47 0.54 -7.71
C THR A 104 8.52 -0.64 -7.79
N ILE A 105 8.06 -1.16 -6.65
CA ILE A 105 6.89 -2.03 -6.57
C ILE A 105 5.69 -1.18 -6.12
N ALA A 106 4.72 -1.04 -7.01
CA ALA A 106 3.49 -0.29 -6.75
C ALA A 106 2.34 -1.26 -6.51
N GLU A 107 1.75 -1.19 -5.32
CA GLU A 107 0.71 -2.11 -4.88
C GLU A 107 -0.53 -1.39 -4.37
N GLY A 108 -1.69 -2.00 -4.61
CA GLY A 108 -2.96 -1.50 -4.10
C GLY A 108 -4.17 -2.10 -4.81
N THR A 109 -5.32 -2.06 -4.15
CA THR A 109 -6.57 -2.53 -4.75
C THR A 109 -7.01 -1.66 -5.92
N VAL A 110 -6.69 -0.36 -5.91
CA VAL A 110 -7.01 0.59 -6.99
C VAL A 110 -6.15 0.42 -8.26
N ILE A 111 -5.22 -0.54 -8.26
CA ILE A 111 -4.41 -0.88 -9.43
C ILE A 111 -5.18 -1.91 -10.25
N THR A 112 -5.92 -1.42 -11.24
CA THR A 112 -6.74 -2.24 -12.14
C THR A 112 -5.94 -2.68 -13.37
N PRO A 113 -6.33 -3.76 -14.06
CA PRO A 113 -5.74 -4.15 -15.34
C PRO A 113 -5.67 -2.99 -16.35
N ARG A 114 -6.76 -2.24 -16.47
CA ARG A 114 -6.83 -1.05 -17.35
C ARG A 114 -5.77 0.00 -17.02
N LEU A 115 -5.48 0.21 -15.74
CA LEU A 115 -4.44 1.15 -15.31
C LEU A 115 -3.05 0.67 -15.75
N ALA A 116 -2.75 -0.61 -15.51
CA ALA A 116 -1.47 -1.19 -15.85
C ALA A 116 -1.23 -1.26 -17.36
N ASP A 117 -2.27 -1.54 -18.16
CA ASP A 117 -2.18 -1.53 -19.63
C ASP A 117 -1.90 -0.13 -20.19
N ALA A 118 -2.43 0.90 -19.52
CA ALA A 118 -2.26 2.29 -19.92
C ALA A 118 -0.89 2.87 -19.55
N LEU A 119 -0.08 2.18 -18.74
CA LEU A 119 1.17 2.71 -18.19
C LEU A 119 2.36 1.81 -18.51
N PRO A 120 3.50 2.40 -18.93
CA PRO A 120 4.71 1.62 -19.08
C PRO A 120 5.12 1.02 -17.73
N GLY A 121 5.43 -0.26 -17.71
CA GLY A 121 5.93 -0.99 -16.55
C GLY A 121 6.74 -2.20 -16.97
N ARG A 122 7.50 -2.78 -16.05
CA ARG A 122 8.27 -4.01 -16.31
C ARG A 122 7.38 -5.24 -16.32
N ALA A 123 6.44 -5.30 -15.37
CA ALA A 123 5.50 -6.39 -15.23
C ALA A 123 4.28 -5.92 -14.42
N ALA A 124 3.18 -6.64 -14.58
CA ALA A 124 2.00 -6.53 -13.75
C ALA A 124 1.54 -7.92 -13.31
N LEU A 125 0.94 -8.02 -12.13
CA LEU A 125 0.39 -9.24 -11.60
C LEU A 125 -0.75 -8.93 -10.63
N TRP A 126 -1.82 -9.72 -10.68
CA TRP A 126 -2.91 -9.65 -9.71
C TRP A 126 -2.93 -10.89 -8.83
N LEU A 127 -3.18 -10.71 -7.55
CA LEU A 127 -3.43 -11.82 -6.63
C LEU A 127 -4.93 -11.98 -6.49
N LEU A 128 -5.47 -13.17 -6.78
CA LEU A 128 -6.89 -13.48 -6.60
C LEU A 128 -7.03 -14.63 -5.59
N PRO A 129 -7.67 -14.42 -4.43
CA PRO A 129 -7.90 -15.49 -3.47
C PRO A 129 -8.95 -16.47 -4.00
N THR A 130 -8.96 -17.72 -3.50
CA THR A 130 -10.17 -18.54 -3.61
C THR A 130 -11.29 -17.94 -2.74
N PRO A 131 -12.57 -18.18 -3.05
CA PRO A 131 -13.68 -17.67 -2.25
C PRO A 131 -13.58 -18.05 -0.77
N GLU A 132 -13.16 -19.28 -0.47
CA GLU A 132 -13.04 -19.79 0.89
C GLU A 132 -11.96 -19.02 1.68
N LEU A 133 -10.80 -18.81 1.06
CA LEU A 133 -9.71 -18.07 1.67
C LEU A 133 -10.05 -16.59 1.86
N LEU A 134 -10.79 -16.00 0.91
CA LEU A 134 -11.25 -14.63 1.04
C LEU A 134 -12.11 -14.47 2.28
N GLU A 135 -13.11 -15.34 2.46
CA GLU A 135 -14.02 -15.29 3.60
C GLU A 135 -13.31 -15.55 4.92
N GLU A 136 -12.40 -16.54 4.98
CA GLU A 136 -11.54 -16.79 6.15
C GLU A 136 -10.77 -15.53 6.55
N ARG A 137 -10.04 -14.92 5.61
CA ARG A 137 -9.24 -13.72 5.88
C ARG A 137 -10.06 -12.48 6.19
N LEU A 138 -11.28 -12.37 5.68
CA LEU A 138 -12.18 -11.27 6.04
C LEU A 138 -12.74 -11.47 7.45
N ALA A 139 -13.03 -12.70 7.85
CA ALA A 139 -13.48 -13.03 9.20
C ALA A 139 -12.40 -12.72 10.26
N GLU A 140 -11.14 -13.08 10.01
CA GLU A 140 -10.00 -12.79 10.90
C GLU A 140 -9.78 -11.28 11.15
N ARG A 141 -10.27 -10.41 10.26
CA ARG A 141 -10.12 -8.96 10.39
C ARG A 141 -11.17 -8.31 11.28
N GLU A 142 -12.18 -9.06 11.71
CA GLU A 142 -13.26 -8.60 12.60
C GLU A 142 -13.87 -7.26 12.13
N LEU A 143 -14.05 -7.12 10.81
CA LEU A 143 -14.55 -5.88 10.21
C LEU A 143 -16.00 -5.62 10.59
N ALA A 144 -16.33 -4.35 10.85
CA ALA A 144 -17.72 -3.93 10.96
C ALA A 144 -18.49 -4.22 9.64
N PRO A 145 -19.84 -4.34 9.69
CA PRO A 145 -20.64 -4.76 8.54
C PRO A 145 -20.42 -3.93 7.25
N GLY A 146 -20.30 -2.60 7.35
CA GLY A 146 -20.08 -1.72 6.21
C GLY A 146 -18.75 -1.98 5.48
N PRO A 147 -17.59 -1.87 6.17
CA PRO A 147 -16.30 -2.24 5.60
C PRO A 147 -16.25 -3.68 5.06
N LEU A 148 -16.87 -4.65 5.75
CA LEU A 148 -16.95 -6.03 5.28
C LEU A 148 -17.68 -6.13 3.93
N ALA A 149 -18.85 -5.50 3.82
CA ALA A 149 -19.62 -5.46 2.56
C ALA A 149 -18.83 -4.79 1.43
N LEU A 150 -18.15 -3.67 1.72
CA LEU A 150 -17.29 -2.99 0.75
C LEU A 150 -16.14 -3.91 0.28
N TYR A 151 -15.49 -4.64 1.19
CA TYR A 151 -14.36 -5.49 0.85
C TYR A 151 -14.78 -6.68 -0.02
N ARG A 152 -15.93 -7.31 0.27
CA ARG A 152 -16.52 -8.34 -0.60
C ARG A 152 -16.83 -7.76 -1.98
N ARG A 153 -17.46 -6.58 -2.05
CA ARG A 153 -17.77 -5.93 -3.33
C ARG A 153 -16.53 -5.60 -4.15
N LEU A 154 -15.47 -5.11 -3.50
CA LEU A 154 -14.18 -4.87 -4.15
C LEU A 154 -13.54 -6.17 -4.65
N ALA A 155 -13.74 -7.28 -3.94
CA ALA A 155 -13.21 -8.57 -4.36
C ALA A 155 -13.87 -9.08 -5.63
N GLU A 156 -15.20 -9.03 -5.70
CA GLU A 156 -15.98 -9.37 -6.90
C GLU A 156 -15.52 -8.51 -8.10
N VAL A 157 -15.53 -7.18 -7.94
CA VAL A 157 -15.18 -6.26 -9.04
C VAL A 157 -13.75 -6.50 -9.54
N VAL A 158 -12.79 -6.65 -8.63
CA VAL A 158 -11.38 -6.88 -9.02
C VAL A 158 -11.23 -8.22 -9.74
N GLU A 159 -11.88 -9.28 -9.27
CA GLU A 159 -11.83 -10.57 -9.94
C GLU A 159 -12.45 -10.50 -11.35
N ASP A 160 -13.62 -9.87 -11.49
CA ASP A 160 -14.29 -9.70 -12.76
C ASP A 160 -13.42 -8.92 -13.76
N GLU A 161 -12.82 -7.80 -13.33
CA GLU A 161 -11.94 -7.00 -14.20
C GLU A 161 -10.69 -7.75 -14.63
N VAL A 162 -10.05 -8.49 -13.72
CA VAL A 162 -8.87 -9.29 -14.03
C VAL A 162 -9.21 -10.40 -15.01
N ARG A 163 -10.34 -11.09 -14.82
CA ARG A 163 -10.79 -12.15 -15.74
C ARG A 163 -11.19 -11.59 -17.10
N ALA A 164 -11.91 -10.47 -17.14
CA ALA A 164 -12.37 -9.86 -18.39
C ALA A 164 -11.22 -9.28 -19.23
N SER A 165 -10.17 -8.78 -18.59
CA SER A 165 -8.99 -8.23 -19.29
C SER A 165 -8.01 -9.30 -19.78
N GLY A 166 -8.05 -10.52 -19.23
CA GLY A 166 -7.03 -11.54 -19.47
C GLY A 166 -5.67 -11.20 -18.84
N ALA A 167 -5.65 -10.26 -17.89
CA ALA A 167 -4.43 -9.86 -17.21
C ALA A 167 -3.80 -11.02 -16.41
N PRO A 168 -2.46 -11.08 -16.30
CA PRO A 168 -1.79 -12.15 -15.58
C PRO A 168 -2.13 -12.12 -14.09
N PHE A 169 -2.59 -13.24 -13.54
CA PHE A 169 -2.88 -13.36 -12.12
C PHE A 169 -2.32 -14.64 -11.50
N LEU A 170 -2.13 -14.62 -10.18
CA LEU A 170 -1.89 -15.79 -9.35
C LEU A 170 -3.12 -16.05 -8.50
N ARG A 171 -3.62 -17.28 -8.57
CA ARG A 171 -4.65 -17.74 -7.64
C ARG A 171 -4.01 -18.13 -6.31
N ILE A 172 -4.55 -17.60 -5.22
CA ILE A 172 -4.04 -17.78 -3.86
C ILE A 172 -5.02 -18.65 -3.08
N ASP A 173 -4.52 -19.73 -2.51
CA ASP A 173 -5.22 -20.61 -1.58
C ASP A 173 -4.45 -20.71 -0.24
N GLY A 174 -4.98 -21.48 0.72
CA GLY A 174 -4.39 -21.62 2.05
C GLY A 174 -3.00 -22.28 2.08
N GLY A 175 -2.58 -22.95 1.00
CA GLY A 175 -1.27 -23.61 0.90
C GLY A 175 -0.21 -22.80 0.15
N THR A 176 -0.60 -21.69 -0.48
CA THR A 176 0.27 -20.93 -1.38
C THR A 176 1.24 -20.04 -0.60
N ASP A 177 2.56 -20.30 -0.69
CA ASP A 177 3.59 -19.29 -0.35
C ASP A 177 3.55 -18.17 -1.38
N THR A 178 2.71 -17.18 -1.09
CA THR A 178 2.40 -16.10 -2.02
C THR A 178 3.62 -15.23 -2.31
N VAL A 179 4.52 -15.03 -1.32
CA VAL A 179 5.73 -14.22 -1.51
C VAL A 179 6.65 -14.91 -2.50
N ARG A 180 6.92 -16.19 -2.28
CA ARG A 180 7.78 -16.99 -3.15
C ARG A 180 7.20 -17.12 -4.57
N ALA A 181 5.90 -17.37 -4.70
CA ALA A 181 5.26 -17.52 -6.01
C ALA A 181 5.36 -16.24 -6.86
N VAL A 182 5.18 -15.07 -6.23
CA VAL A 182 5.33 -13.78 -6.91
C VAL A 182 6.80 -13.52 -7.26
N GLU A 183 7.72 -13.82 -6.35
CA GLU A 183 9.17 -13.71 -6.58
C GLU A 183 9.63 -14.54 -7.77
N GLU A 184 9.22 -15.81 -7.85
CA GLU A 184 9.51 -16.71 -8.96
C GLU A 184 8.96 -16.17 -10.28
N ARG A 185 7.72 -15.64 -10.28
CA ARG A 185 7.09 -15.03 -11.46
C ARG A 185 7.82 -13.77 -11.94
N TRP A 186 8.37 -12.99 -11.02
CA TRP A 186 9.08 -11.74 -11.33
C TRP A 186 10.60 -11.86 -11.35
N ALA A 187 11.16 -13.05 -11.17
CA ALA A 187 12.60 -13.26 -11.11
C ALA A 187 13.39 -12.59 -12.25
N PRO A 188 12.97 -12.65 -13.53
CA PRO A 188 13.69 -11.95 -14.61
C PRO A 188 13.65 -10.42 -14.47
N HIS A 189 12.53 -9.86 -14.01
CA HIS A 189 12.35 -8.42 -13.86
C HIS A 189 13.11 -7.86 -12.66
N LEU A 190 13.14 -8.63 -11.56
CA LEU A 190 13.93 -8.37 -10.38
C LEU A 190 15.42 -8.45 -10.72
N ALA A 191 15.89 -9.52 -11.37
CA ALA A 191 17.30 -9.67 -11.74
C ALA A 191 17.81 -8.55 -12.66
N ALA A 192 16.98 -8.06 -13.58
CA ALA A 192 17.34 -6.99 -14.51
C ALA A 192 17.05 -5.57 -14.01
N GLY A 193 16.48 -5.41 -12.81
CA GLY A 193 16.02 -4.13 -12.27
C GLY A 193 17.12 -3.35 -11.54
N PRO A 194 17.08 -2.00 -11.52
CA PRO A 194 17.96 -1.23 -10.64
C PRO A 194 17.56 -1.44 -9.17
N HIS A 195 18.53 -1.73 -8.31
CA HIS A 195 18.32 -2.01 -6.90
C HIS A 195 19.12 -1.04 -6.03
N ALA A 196 18.63 -0.77 -4.81
CA ALA A 196 19.47 -0.18 -3.79
C ALA A 196 20.61 -1.15 -3.44
N ALA A 197 21.85 -0.70 -3.63
CA ALA A 197 23.05 -1.50 -3.44
C ALA A 197 23.52 -1.46 -1.98
N GLY A 198 23.37 -0.30 -1.33
CA GLY A 198 23.84 -0.08 0.03
C GLY A 198 22.80 -0.31 1.11
N ARG A 199 23.26 -0.67 2.31
CA ARG A 199 22.40 -0.74 3.50
C ARG A 199 21.73 0.61 3.77
N GLU A 200 22.46 1.71 3.65
CA GLU A 200 21.94 3.06 3.90
C GLU A 200 20.81 3.45 2.93
N GLU A 201 20.98 3.21 1.63
CA GLU A 201 19.93 3.42 0.62
C GLU A 201 18.67 2.62 0.94
N ARG A 202 18.82 1.36 1.38
CA ARG A 202 17.68 0.53 1.81
C ARG A 202 16.98 1.08 3.05
N ARG A 203 17.75 1.60 4.03
CA ARG A 203 17.17 2.28 5.20
C ARG A 203 16.37 3.50 4.76
N ALA A 204 16.88 4.30 3.83
CA ALA A 204 16.17 5.47 3.30
C ALA A 204 14.83 5.08 2.65
N LEU A 205 14.79 4.03 1.82
CA LEU A 205 13.53 3.54 1.21
C LEU A 205 12.52 3.02 2.24
N LEU A 206 12.99 2.35 3.30
CA LEU A 206 12.13 1.90 4.38
C LEU A 206 11.55 3.07 5.18
N ARG A 207 12.36 4.11 5.43
CA ARG A 207 11.90 5.34 6.07
C ARG A 207 10.93 6.12 5.18
N GLU A 208 11.17 6.18 3.87
CA GLU A 208 10.23 6.76 2.89
C GLU A 208 8.87 6.06 2.98
N ALA A 209 8.86 4.72 3.00
CA ALA A 209 7.64 3.93 3.14
C ALA A 209 6.95 4.13 4.51
N ASN A 210 7.70 4.37 5.58
CA ASN A 210 7.14 4.67 6.90
C ASN A 210 6.57 6.10 6.98
N ALA A 211 7.25 7.09 6.39
CA ALA A 211 6.77 8.46 6.29
C ALA A 211 5.45 8.53 5.51
N ALA A 212 5.29 7.68 4.49
CA ALA A 212 4.03 7.51 3.78
C ALA A 212 2.89 7.07 4.70
N VAL A 213 3.14 6.18 5.66
CA VAL A 213 2.15 5.77 6.68
C VAL A 213 1.77 6.99 7.53
N VAL A 214 2.74 7.77 8.00
CA VAL A 214 2.45 8.97 8.79
C VAL A 214 1.59 9.97 8.04
N ALA A 215 1.93 10.27 6.78
CA ALA A 215 1.14 11.17 5.95
C ALA A 215 -0.31 10.69 5.78
N GLN A 216 -0.53 9.37 5.71
CA GLN A 216 -1.86 8.79 5.68
C GLN A 216 -2.63 9.00 7.00
N TYR A 217 -1.97 8.91 8.15
CA TYR A 217 -2.62 9.21 9.44
C TYR A 217 -2.87 10.71 9.61
N ASP A 218 -1.92 11.57 9.26
CA ASP A 218 -2.11 13.02 9.31
C ASP A 218 -3.27 13.47 8.41
N GLY A 219 -3.36 12.92 7.20
CA GLY A 219 -4.49 13.17 6.29
C GLY A 219 -5.84 12.64 6.79
N PHE A 220 -5.85 11.60 7.63
CA PHE A 220 -7.05 11.12 8.32
C PHE A 220 -7.47 12.10 9.41
N PHE A 221 -6.56 12.42 10.32
CA PHE A 221 -6.85 13.25 11.49
C PHE A 221 -7.06 14.72 11.16
N ALA A 222 -6.68 15.18 9.97
CA ALA A 222 -7.03 16.50 9.46
C ALA A 222 -8.52 16.63 9.06
N ARG A 223 -9.30 15.53 9.03
CA ARG A 223 -10.70 15.57 8.63
C ARG A 223 -11.58 16.14 9.74
N PRO A 224 -12.56 17.02 9.43
CA PRO A 224 -13.44 17.61 10.45
C PRO A 224 -14.26 16.59 11.26
N TRP A 225 -14.51 15.41 10.67
CA TRP A 225 -15.27 14.32 11.28
C TRP A 225 -14.37 13.24 11.91
N ALA A 226 -13.04 13.37 11.80
CA ALA A 226 -12.14 12.43 12.46
C ALA A 226 -12.21 12.61 13.99
N PRO A 227 -12.14 11.52 14.75
CA PRO A 227 -12.06 11.63 16.21
C PRO A 227 -10.73 12.27 16.62
N ASP A 228 -10.74 12.94 17.77
CA ASP A 228 -9.50 13.32 18.46
C ASP A 228 -8.68 12.06 18.78
N GLY A 229 -7.35 12.20 18.81
CA GLY A 229 -6.46 11.08 19.14
C GLY A 229 -5.23 10.93 18.26
N ARG A 230 -4.92 11.92 17.41
CA ARG A 230 -3.71 11.90 16.58
C ARG A 230 -2.42 11.69 17.38
N ASP A 231 -2.36 12.23 18.59
CA ASP A 231 -1.18 12.16 19.46
C ASP A 231 -0.98 10.80 20.15
N THR A 232 -2.06 10.04 20.28
CA THR A 232 -2.08 8.71 20.91
C THR A 232 -2.19 7.58 19.88
N ALA A 233 -2.55 7.88 18.64
CA ALA A 233 -2.62 6.92 17.55
C ALA A 233 -1.28 6.21 17.35
N GLU A 234 -1.35 4.89 17.20
CA GLU A 234 -0.20 4.03 16.91
C GLU A 234 -0.35 3.37 15.54
N ALA A 235 0.80 3.08 14.92
CA ALA A 235 0.86 2.20 13.76
C ALA A 235 2.08 1.27 13.83
N ASP A 236 2.01 0.23 13.02
CA ASP A 236 3.12 -0.68 12.77
C ASP A 236 3.96 -0.16 11.60
N PHE A 237 5.18 0.23 11.91
CA PHE A 237 6.16 0.67 10.94
C PHE A 237 7.07 -0.47 10.53
N SER A 238 7.50 -0.48 9.27
CA SER A 238 8.52 -1.39 8.79
C SER A 238 9.84 -1.09 9.51
N CYS A 239 10.48 -2.08 10.15
CA CYS A 239 11.82 -1.91 10.71
C CYS A 239 12.79 -1.36 9.65
N ALA A 240 13.48 -0.26 9.95
CA ALA A 240 14.34 0.47 9.03
C ALA A 240 15.82 0.10 9.17
N CYS A 241 16.14 -1.13 9.56
CA CYS A 241 17.52 -1.58 9.76
C CYS A 241 18.30 -1.80 8.45
N GLY A 242 17.62 -1.87 7.31
CA GLY A 242 18.21 -2.11 5.99
C GLY A 242 18.69 -3.54 5.75
N ASP A 243 18.44 -4.47 6.68
CA ASP A 243 18.68 -5.90 6.49
C ASP A 243 17.67 -6.49 5.50
N THR A 244 18.16 -7.28 4.55
CA THR A 244 17.38 -7.85 3.45
C THR A 244 16.46 -8.99 3.88
N THR A 245 16.71 -9.56 5.06
CA THR A 245 15.96 -10.67 5.65
C THR A 245 15.06 -10.23 6.81
N CYS A 246 15.29 -9.03 7.38
CA CYS A 246 14.48 -8.53 8.51
C CYS A 246 13.02 -8.36 8.10
N THR A 247 12.14 -8.83 8.98
CA THR A 247 10.69 -8.85 8.77
C THR A 247 9.93 -8.10 9.86
N ASP A 248 10.69 -7.53 10.79
CA ASP A 248 10.15 -6.97 12.01
C ASP A 248 9.39 -5.69 11.73
N ARG A 249 8.39 -5.47 12.58
CA ARG A 249 7.61 -4.24 12.61
C ARG A 249 7.78 -3.59 13.96
N VAL A 250 7.83 -2.27 13.95
CA VAL A 250 8.05 -1.46 15.13
C VAL A 250 6.76 -0.68 15.38
N ARG A 251 6.02 -1.07 16.41
CA ARG A 251 4.80 -0.37 16.83
C ARG A 251 5.15 0.89 17.61
N ARG A 252 4.70 2.05 17.12
CA ARG A 252 4.98 3.37 17.72
C ARG A 252 3.81 4.31 17.51
N ARG A 253 3.79 5.36 18.34
CA ARG A 253 2.90 6.51 18.13
C ARG A 253 3.25 7.22 16.83
N ILE A 254 2.24 7.58 16.05
CA ILE A 254 2.41 8.37 14.82
C ILE A 254 3.12 9.69 15.14
N ALA A 255 2.86 10.30 16.31
CA ALA A 255 3.37 11.63 16.68
C ALA A 255 4.86 11.60 17.03
N ALA A 256 5.40 10.42 17.32
CA ALA A 256 6.81 10.23 17.60
C ALA A 256 7.61 9.90 16.33
N PHE A 257 7.00 9.93 15.14
CA PHE A 257 7.70 9.64 13.90
C PHE A 257 8.63 10.78 13.48
N ASP A 258 9.92 10.50 13.49
CA ASP A 258 10.95 11.33 12.85
C ASP A 258 11.61 10.53 11.72
N PRO A 259 11.50 10.96 10.45
CA PRO A 259 12.12 10.27 9.32
C PRO A 259 13.66 10.31 9.35
N GLU A 260 14.27 11.28 10.02
CA GLU A 260 15.73 11.46 10.08
C GLU A 260 16.35 10.72 11.27
N GLU A 261 15.57 10.47 12.33
CA GLU A 261 16.04 9.78 13.54
C GLU A 261 16.51 8.34 13.25
N ALA A 262 17.71 8.01 13.72
CA ALA A 262 18.19 6.64 13.83
C ALA A 262 17.54 5.97 15.05
N GLY A 263 16.89 4.82 14.90
CA GLY A 263 16.11 4.21 16.00
C GLY A 263 14.80 3.52 15.56
N TRP A 264 14.47 3.55 14.27
CA TRP A 264 13.36 2.78 13.68
C TRP A 264 13.71 1.31 13.44
N GLU A 265 14.73 0.80 14.12
CA GLU A 265 15.07 -0.62 14.14
C GLU A 265 14.31 -1.35 15.24
N ALA A 266 13.86 -2.56 14.94
CA ALA A 266 13.47 -3.48 15.99
C ALA A 266 14.71 -3.81 16.84
N THR A 267 14.61 -3.63 18.15
CA THR A 267 15.58 -4.18 19.09
C THR A 267 15.32 -5.67 19.26
N ALA A 268 16.37 -6.47 19.49
CA ALA A 268 16.27 -7.92 19.63
C ALA A 268 15.24 -8.36 20.70
N ASP A 269 15.01 -7.53 21.71
CA ASP A 269 13.84 -7.61 22.57
C ASP A 269 12.79 -6.60 22.09
N GLY A 270 11.69 -7.12 21.55
CA GLY A 270 10.55 -6.31 21.10
C GLY A 270 9.80 -5.63 22.24
N GLN A 271 10.43 -4.72 23.00
CA GLN A 271 9.80 -3.63 23.75
C GLN A 271 10.80 -2.77 24.55
N ARG A 272 10.57 -1.45 24.48
CA ARG A 272 10.94 -0.39 25.45
C ARG A 272 12.42 0.01 25.56
N ARG A 273 12.75 1.14 24.95
CA ARG A 273 13.34 2.26 25.70
C ARG A 273 12.63 3.57 25.38
N GLY A 274 11.84 4.05 26.33
CA GLY A 274 11.57 5.47 26.44
C GLY A 274 12.86 6.13 26.90
N HIS A 275 13.34 7.12 26.14
CA HIS A 275 14.42 7.99 26.59
C HIS A 275 13.92 8.83 27.77
N ARG A 276 14.21 8.39 28.99
CA ARG A 276 14.36 9.27 30.14
C ARG A 276 15.84 9.64 30.18
N GLN A 277 16.18 10.80 29.61
CA GLN A 277 17.45 11.46 29.87
C GLN A 277 17.46 11.85 31.35
N GLU A 278 18.24 11.14 32.15
CA GLU A 278 18.70 11.64 33.45
C GLU A 278 19.65 12.81 33.18
N LYS A 279 19.18 14.04 33.42
CA LYS A 279 20.09 15.16 33.65
C LYS A 279 20.58 15.07 35.10
N ARG A 280 21.82 14.61 35.24
CA ARG A 280 22.70 15.01 36.34
C ARG A 280 23.01 16.50 36.16
N THR A 281 22.40 17.36 36.97
CA THR A 281 23.08 18.30 37.89
C THR A 281 22.02 18.98 38.75
#